data_AF-X0VRP9-F1
#
_entry.id   AF-X0VRP9-F1
#
_cell.length_a   1.000
_cell.length_b   1.000
_cell.length_c   1.000
_cell.angle_alpha   90.00
_cell.angle_beta   90.00
_cell.angle_gamma   90.00
#
_symmetry.space_group_name_H-M   'P 1'
#
loop_
_entity.id
_entity.type
_entity.pdbx_description
1 polymer ?
#
loop_
_entity_poly.entity_id
_entity_poly.type
_entity_poly.pdbx_seq_one_letter_code
_entity_poly.pdbx_strand_id
1 'polypeptide(L)'
;MIIKKALLLLLTFIIILAIGIGGYLSITQQTEKKLTELETEVKTIGETKQVVKEEEEQEEVISPSPRTIILPNQPKVEQNSSFSLRTNKETYIIGESFSLDVIVKSPGVVIDGAEFVLNYDPQVIEVGELILGSFFSLYPQKKVDPEKGTIKVVALQKTGENKELYEEIVVSLPITGLKKGRVDFTFDQT
;
A
#
# COMPACT_ATOMS: atom_id res chain seq x y z
N MET A 1 -59.06 -14.28 -14.54
CA MET A 1 -57.76 -14.18 -15.25
C MET A 1 -56.68 -13.44 -14.46
N ILE A 2 -57.04 -12.45 -13.63
CA ILE A 2 -56.11 -11.62 -12.84
C ILE A 2 -55.36 -12.43 -11.75
N ILE A 3 -56.04 -13.34 -11.05
CA ILE A 3 -55.47 -14.13 -9.95
C ILE A 3 -54.31 -15.03 -10.43
N LYS A 4 -54.41 -15.61 -11.63
CA LYS A 4 -53.34 -16.45 -12.20
C LYS A 4 -52.07 -15.65 -12.52
N LYS A 5 -52.20 -14.38 -12.92
CA LYS A 5 -51.05 -13.50 -13.21
C LYS A 5 -50.35 -13.04 -11.93
N ALA A 6 -51.12 -12.74 -10.87
CA ALA A 6 -50.55 -12.39 -9.56
C ALA A 6 -49.78 -13.56 -8.93
N LEU A 7 -50.31 -14.78 -9.03
CA LEU A 7 -49.63 -15.98 -8.53
C LEU A 7 -48.30 -16.25 -9.26
N LEU A 8 -48.27 -16.04 -10.58
CA LEU A 8 -47.05 -16.24 -11.38
C LEU A 8 -45.95 -15.23 -11.00
N LEU A 9 -46.32 -13.95 -10.79
CA LEU A 9 -45.37 -12.91 -10.36
C LEU A 9 -44.80 -13.19 -8.97
N LEU A 10 -45.63 -13.66 -8.04
CA LEU A 10 -45.18 -14.04 -6.70
C LEU A 10 -44.15 -15.19 -6.75
N LEU A 11 -44.42 -16.20 -7.58
CA LEU A 11 -43.50 -17.34 -7.76
C LEU A 11 -42.14 -16.89 -8.32
N THR A 12 -42.13 -16.01 -9.32
CA THR A 12 -40.87 -15.49 -9.88
C THR A 12 -40.07 -14.69 -8.85
N PHE A 13 -40.73 -13.93 -7.98
CA PHE A 13 -40.05 -13.16 -6.94
C PHE A 13 -39.39 -14.08 -5.90
N ILE A 14 -40.07 -15.16 -5.50
CA ILE A 14 -39.53 -16.16 -4.57
C ILE A 14 -38.30 -16.85 -5.15
N ILE A 15 -38.29 -17.18 -6.45
CA ILE A 15 -37.15 -17.81 -7.11
C ILE A 15 -35.93 -16.88 -7.12
N ILE A 16 -36.13 -15.59 -7.45
CA ILE A 16 -35.04 -14.60 -7.43
C ILE A 16 -34.49 -14.44 -6.00
N LEU A 17 -35.35 -14.40 -4.99
CA LEU A 17 -34.95 -14.31 -3.59
C LEU A 17 -34.13 -15.54 -3.15
N ALA A 18 -34.56 -16.75 -3.55
CA ALA A 18 -33.88 -17.99 -3.24
C ALA A 18 -32.49 -18.07 -3.90
N ILE A 19 -32.35 -17.61 -5.15
CA ILE A 19 -31.06 -17.53 -5.85
C ILE A 19 -30.14 -16.52 -5.15
N GLY A 20 -30.67 -15.36 -4.75
CA GLY A 20 -29.90 -14.34 -4.03
C GLY A 20 -29.36 -14.84 -2.68
N ILE A 21 -30.22 -15.48 -1.88
CA ILE A 21 -29.83 -16.04 -0.57
C ILE A 21 -28.84 -17.20 -0.74
N GLY A 22 -29.11 -18.11 -1.69
CA GLY A 22 -28.22 -19.25 -1.96
C GLY A 22 -26.85 -18.81 -2.48
N GLY A 23 -26.81 -17.80 -3.36
CA GLY A 23 -25.57 -17.22 -3.86
C GLY A 23 -24.75 -16.56 -2.76
N TYR A 24 -25.40 -15.79 -1.88
CA TYR A 24 -24.75 -15.13 -0.74
C TYR A 24 -24.09 -16.14 0.21
N LEU A 25 -24.81 -17.21 0.59
CA LEU A 25 -24.30 -18.25 1.48
C LEU A 25 -23.13 -19.06 0.87
N SER A 26 -23.13 -19.26 -0.44
CA SER A 26 -22.05 -19.96 -1.13
C SER A 26 -20.75 -19.14 -1.13
N ILE A 27 -20.85 -17.82 -1.33
CA ILE A 27 -19.69 -16.91 -1.32
C ILE A 27 -19.08 -16.80 0.08
N THR A 28 -19.91 -16.71 1.13
CA THR A 28 -19.40 -16.65 2.51
C THR A 28 -18.64 -17.92 2.90
N GLN A 29 -19.16 -19.11 2.55
CA GLN A 29 -18.46 -20.37 2.82
C GLN A 29 -17.12 -20.49 2.10
N GLN A 30 -17.00 -20.01 0.87
CA GLN A 30 -15.72 -20.02 0.16
C GLN A 30 -14.70 -19.04 0.77
N THR A 31 -15.17 -17.94 1.33
CA THR A 31 -14.32 -16.92 1.94
C THR A 31 -13.70 -17.43 3.25
N GLU A 32 -14.46 -18.13 4.08
CA GLU A 32 -13.97 -18.72 5.35
C GLU A 32 -12.90 -19.80 5.11
N LYS A 33 -13.08 -20.66 4.10
CA LYS A 33 -12.09 -21.69 3.76
C LYS A 33 -10.74 -21.09 3.36
N LYS A 34 -10.77 -20.03 2.55
CA LYS A 34 -9.55 -19.33 2.11
C LYS A 34 -8.86 -18.59 3.25
N LEU A 35 -9.61 -18.00 4.19
CA LEU A 35 -9.02 -17.38 5.38
C LEU A 35 -8.28 -18.40 6.25
N THR A 36 -8.91 -19.58 6.46
CA THR A 36 -8.32 -20.65 7.27
C THR A 36 -7.03 -21.19 6.65
N GLU A 37 -7.02 -21.36 5.31
CA GLU A 37 -5.84 -21.80 4.56
C GLU A 37 -4.68 -20.79 4.69
N LEU A 38 -4.97 -19.49 4.58
CA LEU A 38 -3.97 -18.43 4.74
C LEU A 38 -3.42 -18.35 6.18
N GLU A 39 -4.25 -18.55 7.21
CA GLU A 39 -3.78 -18.61 8.59
C GLU A 39 -2.85 -19.81 8.83
N THR A 40 -3.15 -20.97 8.25
CA THR A 40 -2.26 -22.14 8.33
C THR A 40 -0.94 -21.93 7.61
N GLU A 41 -0.93 -21.28 6.44
CA GLU A 41 0.30 -20.98 5.69
C GLU A 41 1.21 -20.03 6.49
N VAL A 42 0.65 -18.96 7.09
CA VAL A 42 1.41 -18.02 7.92
C VAL A 42 1.99 -18.68 9.18
N LYS A 43 1.25 -19.60 9.82
CA LYS A 43 1.74 -20.33 11.01
C LYS A 43 2.91 -21.26 10.67
N THR A 44 2.88 -21.91 9.51
CA THR A 44 3.92 -22.86 9.08
C THR A 44 5.25 -22.13 8.75
N ILE A 45 5.17 -20.90 8.24
CA ILE A 45 6.35 -20.06 7.96
C ILE A 45 6.98 -19.51 9.26
N GLY A 46 6.18 -19.31 10.31
CA GLY A 46 6.63 -18.79 11.62
C GLY A 46 7.44 -19.78 12.48
N GLU A 47 7.23 -21.10 12.33
CA GLU A 47 7.84 -22.13 13.20
C GLU A 47 9.22 -22.64 12.74
N THR A 48 9.71 -22.26 11.54
CA THR A 48 11.01 -22.77 11.01
C THR A 48 12.24 -21.94 11.45
N LYS A 49 12.09 -20.93 12.32
CA LYS A 49 13.21 -20.04 12.72
C LYS A 49 13.66 -20.12 14.19
N GLN A 50 13.21 -21.11 14.96
CA GLN A 50 13.61 -21.25 16.37
C GLN A 50 14.19 -22.63 16.71
N VAL A 51 15.34 -22.98 16.14
CA VAL A 51 16.32 -23.87 16.81
C VAL A 51 17.70 -23.46 16.35
N VAL A 52 18.45 -22.74 17.19
CA VAL A 52 19.84 -22.97 17.57
C VAL A 52 20.19 -21.85 18.55
N LYS A 53 20.33 -22.20 19.84
CA LYS A 53 20.86 -21.33 20.89
C LYS A 53 21.99 -22.08 21.60
N GLU A 54 23.11 -21.36 21.73
CA GLU A 54 24.16 -21.46 22.77
C GLU A 54 25.06 -22.70 22.84
N GLU A 55 26.29 -22.52 22.36
CA GLU A 55 27.49 -22.87 23.14
C GLU A 55 28.37 -21.61 23.25
N GLU A 56 28.64 -21.20 24.49
CA GLU A 56 29.55 -20.11 24.87
C GLU A 56 30.99 -20.63 24.93
N GLU A 57 31.90 -20.08 24.13
CA GLU A 57 33.31 -20.01 24.50
C GLU A 57 33.87 -18.62 24.14
N GLN A 58 34.62 -18.06 25.09
CA GLN A 58 35.20 -16.72 25.07
C GLN A 58 36.37 -16.66 24.07
N GLU A 59 36.26 -15.81 23.05
CA GLU A 59 37.42 -15.30 22.30
C GLU A 59 37.32 -13.77 22.13
N GLU A 60 38.47 -13.12 22.23
CA GLU A 60 38.67 -11.68 22.29
C GLU A 60 38.03 -10.92 21.11
N VAL A 61 37.36 -9.82 21.43
CA VAL A 61 36.64 -8.95 20.49
C VAL A 61 37.62 -8.23 19.57
N ILE A 62 37.90 -8.81 18.40
CA ILE A 62 38.34 -8.07 17.22
C ILE A 62 37.08 -7.71 16.43
N SER A 63 36.63 -6.46 16.54
CA SER A 63 35.49 -5.95 15.76
C SER A 63 35.75 -6.18 14.26
N PRO A 64 35.01 -7.09 13.57
CA PRO A 64 35.17 -7.20 12.14
C PRO A 64 34.54 -5.94 11.52
N SER A 65 35.37 -5.03 11.02
CA SER A 65 34.89 -4.02 10.07
C SER A 65 34.10 -4.74 8.97
N PRO A 66 32.92 -4.23 8.56
CA PRO A 66 32.09 -4.88 7.56
C PRO A 66 32.95 -5.28 6.36
N ARG A 67 33.09 -6.58 6.10
CA ARG A 67 33.77 -7.05 4.90
C ARG A 67 32.88 -6.69 3.72
N THR A 68 33.26 -5.65 2.99
CA THR A 68 32.62 -5.33 1.71
C THR A 68 32.91 -6.46 0.73
N ILE A 69 31.92 -7.32 0.49
CA ILE A 69 31.98 -8.31 -0.59
C ILE A 69 31.78 -7.53 -1.90
N ILE A 70 32.88 -7.24 -2.60
CA ILE A 70 32.82 -6.69 -3.95
C ILE A 70 32.61 -7.86 -4.91
N LEU A 71 31.37 -8.04 -5.37
CA LEU A 71 31.06 -8.97 -6.45
C LEU A 71 31.51 -8.34 -7.79
N PRO A 72 32.34 -9.00 -8.61
CA PRO A 72 32.66 -8.51 -9.95
C PRO A 72 31.37 -8.43 -10.78
N ASN A 73 31.19 -7.34 -11.52
CA ASN A 73 29.99 -7.03 -12.32
C ASN A 73 28.69 -6.80 -11.53
N GLN A 74 28.74 -6.27 -10.30
CA GLN A 74 27.54 -5.67 -9.72
C GLN A 74 27.08 -4.49 -10.60
N PRO A 75 25.80 -4.45 -11.02
CA PRO A 75 25.26 -3.26 -11.66
C PRO A 75 25.43 -2.10 -10.68
N LYS A 76 26.06 -1.03 -11.15
CA LYS A 76 26.21 0.20 -10.37
C LYS A 76 24.80 0.71 -10.08
N VAL A 77 24.42 0.80 -8.80
CA VAL A 77 23.15 1.42 -8.40
C VAL A 77 23.14 2.83 -8.94
N GLU A 78 22.29 3.12 -9.92
CA GLU A 78 22.11 4.47 -10.44
C GLU A 78 21.34 5.29 -9.40
N GLN A 79 22.04 6.17 -8.69
CA GLN A 79 21.47 6.99 -7.61
C GLN A 79 20.78 8.26 -8.13
N ASN A 80 20.27 8.25 -9.36
CA ASN A 80 19.64 9.45 -9.94
C ASN A 80 18.16 9.57 -9.58
N SER A 81 17.58 8.54 -8.95
CA SER A 81 16.16 8.52 -8.57
C SER A 81 15.95 8.98 -7.12
N SER A 82 14.93 9.79 -6.88
CA SER A 82 14.58 10.27 -5.53
C SER A 82 13.08 10.50 -5.36
N PHE A 83 12.62 10.41 -4.12
CA PHE A 83 11.29 10.85 -3.71
C PHE A 83 11.38 12.20 -2.99
N SER A 84 10.35 13.02 -3.15
CA SER A 84 10.20 14.28 -2.44
C SER A 84 8.72 14.57 -2.17
N LEU A 85 8.47 15.44 -1.20
CA LEU A 85 7.14 15.90 -0.85
C LEU A 85 7.02 17.38 -1.20
N ARG A 86 5.89 17.78 -1.78
CA ARG A 86 5.61 19.18 -2.11
C ARG A 86 4.23 19.57 -1.64
N THR A 87 4.12 20.69 -0.95
CA THR A 87 2.83 21.28 -0.59
C THR A 87 2.84 22.76 -0.94
N ASN A 88 1.66 23.33 -1.16
CA ASN A 88 1.46 24.77 -1.35
C ASN A 88 1.28 25.52 -0.01
N LYS A 89 1.36 24.81 1.13
CA LYS A 89 0.95 25.29 2.45
C LYS A 89 2.01 24.97 3.49
N GLU A 90 2.51 26.01 4.17
CA GLU A 90 3.42 25.84 5.31
C GLU A 90 2.69 25.81 6.65
N THR A 91 1.49 26.38 6.72
CA THR A 91 0.67 26.46 7.93
C THR A 91 -0.80 26.23 7.62
N TYR A 92 -1.55 25.67 8.58
CA TYR A 92 -2.98 25.41 8.45
C TYR A 92 -3.73 25.83 9.73
N ILE A 93 -5.05 26.01 9.59
CA ILE A 93 -5.97 26.11 10.72
C ILE A 93 -6.78 24.81 10.86
N ILE A 94 -7.31 24.54 12.06
CA ILE A 94 -8.11 23.34 12.31
C ILE A 94 -9.34 23.34 11.39
N GLY A 95 -9.59 22.21 10.73
CA GLY A 95 -10.64 22.00 9.74
C GLY A 95 -10.27 22.47 8.32
N GLU A 96 -9.13 23.12 8.13
CA GLU A 96 -8.67 23.52 6.80
C GLU A 96 -8.11 22.32 6.02
N SER A 97 -8.42 22.29 4.71
CA SER A 97 -7.88 21.31 3.79
C SER A 97 -6.75 21.87 2.94
N PHE A 98 -5.72 21.07 2.71
CA PHE A 98 -4.59 21.35 1.81
C PHE A 98 -4.13 20.07 1.11
N SER A 99 -3.19 20.18 0.15
CA SER A 99 -2.66 19.03 -0.56
C SER A 99 -1.17 18.84 -0.31
N LEU A 100 -0.75 17.56 -0.31
CA LEU A 100 0.66 17.15 -0.33
C LEU A 100 0.89 16.23 -1.51
N ASP A 101 1.74 16.63 -2.43
CA ASP A 101 2.14 15.82 -3.57
C ASP A 101 3.35 14.96 -3.20
N VAL A 102 3.26 13.67 -3.51
CA VAL A 102 4.41 12.75 -3.50
C VAL A 102 5.00 12.72 -4.90
N ILE A 103 6.24 13.17 -5.02
CA ILE A 103 6.93 13.37 -6.30
C ILE A 103 8.08 12.39 -6.41
N VAL A 104 8.17 11.73 -7.55
CA VAL A 104 9.35 10.96 -7.95
C VAL A 104 10.14 11.75 -8.98
N LYS A 105 11.47 11.76 -8.86
CA LYS A 105 12.38 12.34 -9.85
C LYS A 105 13.39 11.29 -10.27
N SER A 106 13.64 11.15 -11.56
CA SER A 106 14.59 10.16 -12.09
C SER A 106 15.01 10.51 -13.52
N PRO A 107 15.75 11.61 -13.71
CA PRO A 107 15.95 12.27 -15.01
C PRO A 107 16.53 11.33 -16.07
N GLY A 108 15.77 11.13 -17.15
CA GLY A 108 16.19 10.36 -18.32
C GLY A 108 16.27 8.85 -18.10
N VAL A 109 15.68 8.35 -17.00
CA VAL A 109 15.65 6.92 -16.69
C VAL A 109 14.27 6.36 -16.99
N VAL A 110 14.23 5.21 -17.66
CA VAL A 110 13.00 4.44 -17.86
C VAL A 110 12.62 3.77 -16.55
N ILE A 111 11.45 4.11 -16.01
CA ILE A 111 10.98 3.60 -14.71
C ILE A 111 9.80 2.64 -14.93
N ASP A 112 9.91 1.42 -14.41
CA ASP A 112 8.83 0.43 -14.43
C ASP A 112 7.77 0.68 -13.36
N GLY A 113 8.17 1.28 -12.24
CA GLY A 113 7.29 1.50 -11.09
C GLY A 113 7.93 2.31 -9.98
N ALA A 114 7.09 2.66 -9.01
CA ALA A 114 7.45 3.35 -7.78
C ALA A 114 6.72 2.68 -6.61
N GLU A 115 7.45 2.37 -5.54
CA GLU A 115 6.90 1.93 -4.27
C GLU A 115 7.38 2.87 -3.17
N PHE A 116 6.46 3.25 -2.28
CA PHE A 116 6.82 3.97 -1.07
C PHE A 116 5.82 3.69 0.07
N VAL A 117 6.31 3.89 1.28
CA VAL A 117 5.50 3.98 2.50
C VAL A 117 5.75 5.35 3.12
N LEU A 118 4.67 6.05 3.45
CA LEU A 118 4.70 7.35 4.10
C LEU A 118 4.01 7.28 5.45
N ASN A 119 4.70 7.74 6.49
CA ASN A 119 4.15 7.82 7.85
C ASN A 119 3.75 9.26 8.18
N TYR A 120 2.68 9.41 8.96
CA TYR A 120 2.15 10.68 9.46
C TYR A 120 1.50 10.51 10.83
N ASP A 121 1.20 11.62 11.53
CA ASP A 121 0.46 11.59 12.79
C ASP A 121 -1.06 11.72 12.56
N PRO A 122 -1.84 10.64 12.74
CA PRO A 122 -3.28 10.65 12.50
C PRO A 122 -4.08 11.40 13.58
N GLN A 123 -3.44 11.79 14.69
CA GLN A 123 -4.09 12.62 15.69
C GLN A 123 -4.08 14.10 15.33
N VAL A 124 -3.18 14.51 14.43
CA VAL A 124 -2.97 15.91 14.03
C VAL A 124 -3.65 16.20 12.70
N ILE A 125 -3.64 15.25 11.77
CA ILE A 125 -4.24 15.39 10.44
C ILE A 125 -5.02 14.14 10.03
N GLU A 126 -5.97 14.35 9.12
CA GLU A 126 -6.68 13.30 8.40
C GLU A 126 -6.25 13.32 6.93
N VAL A 127 -6.04 12.14 6.35
CA VAL A 127 -5.71 11.98 4.93
C VAL A 127 -6.93 11.42 4.21
N GLY A 128 -7.39 12.14 3.19
CA GLY A 128 -8.51 11.74 2.35
C GLY A 128 -8.14 10.70 1.29
N GLU A 129 -9.04 10.49 0.33
CA GLU A 129 -8.79 9.59 -0.79
C GLU A 129 -7.64 10.09 -1.67
N LEU A 130 -6.71 9.19 -2.01
CA LEU A 130 -5.53 9.52 -2.81
C LEU A 130 -5.93 9.90 -4.25
N ILE A 131 -5.44 11.05 -4.71
CA ILE A 131 -5.58 11.47 -6.11
C ILE A 131 -4.37 10.92 -6.88
N LEU A 132 -4.62 10.08 -7.88
CA LEU A 132 -3.56 9.40 -8.62
C LEU A 132 -2.92 10.33 -9.64
N GLY A 133 -1.59 10.26 -9.75
CA GLY A 133 -0.84 10.90 -10.82
C GLY A 133 -1.04 10.18 -12.16
N SER A 134 -0.78 10.89 -13.26
CA SER A 134 -1.01 10.42 -14.63
C SER A 134 0.16 9.62 -15.22
N PHE A 135 1.34 9.67 -14.62
CA PHE A 135 2.52 9.01 -15.17
C PHE A 135 2.38 7.49 -15.15
N PHE A 136 2.01 6.91 -14.01
CA PHE A 136 1.82 5.48 -13.85
C PHE A 136 0.41 5.05 -14.27
N SER A 137 0.31 3.89 -14.89
CA SER A 137 -0.95 3.37 -15.45
C SER A 137 -1.71 2.46 -14.49
N LEU A 138 -1.01 1.86 -13.51
CA LEU A 138 -1.53 0.85 -12.61
C LEU A 138 -1.16 1.18 -11.16
N TYR A 139 -2.11 0.98 -10.24
CA TYR A 139 -1.89 1.17 -8.80
C TYR A 139 -2.40 -0.08 -8.06
N PRO A 140 -1.66 -1.21 -8.14
CA PRO A 140 -2.07 -2.45 -7.47
C PRO A 140 -2.20 -2.30 -5.95
N GLN A 141 -1.49 -1.32 -5.35
CA GLN A 141 -1.64 -0.99 -3.94
C GLN A 141 -1.74 0.52 -3.75
N LYS A 142 -2.82 0.94 -3.09
CA LYS A 142 -3.03 2.31 -2.62
C LYS A 142 -3.83 2.27 -1.31
N LYS A 143 -3.14 2.15 -0.18
CA LYS A 143 -3.78 1.96 1.13
C LYS A 143 -3.42 3.11 2.06
N VAL A 144 -4.44 3.73 2.64
CA VAL A 144 -4.31 4.62 3.80
C VAL A 144 -4.79 3.84 5.01
N ASP A 145 -3.96 3.76 6.05
CA ASP A 145 -4.30 3.20 7.36
C ASP A 145 -4.34 4.36 8.36
N PRO A 146 -5.53 4.95 8.61
CA PRO A 146 -5.66 6.13 9.45
C PRO A 146 -5.46 5.83 10.93
N GLU A 147 -5.56 4.56 11.36
CA GLU A 147 -5.29 4.20 12.75
C GLU A 147 -3.78 4.16 13.02
N LYS A 148 -3.00 3.67 12.04
CA LYS A 148 -1.54 3.58 12.14
C LYS A 148 -0.81 4.83 11.65
N GLY A 149 -1.50 5.73 10.94
CA GLY A 149 -0.86 6.88 10.32
C GLY A 149 0.07 6.49 9.18
N THR A 150 -0.31 5.50 8.37
CA THR A 150 0.55 4.99 7.28
C THR A 150 -0.16 5.06 5.93
N ILE A 151 0.59 5.36 4.88
CA ILE A 151 0.15 5.36 3.49
C ILE A 151 1.11 4.48 2.71
N LYS A 152 0.61 3.41 2.09
CA LYS A 152 1.40 2.53 1.22
C LYS A 152 0.90 2.60 -0.21
N VAL A 153 1.80 2.90 -1.13
CA VAL A 153 1.51 2.99 -2.57
C VAL A 153 2.51 2.16 -3.36
N VAL A 154 1.98 1.37 -4.29
CA VAL A 154 2.74 0.72 -5.37
C VAL A 154 2.10 1.17 -6.68
N ALA A 155 2.89 1.83 -7.52
CA ALA A 155 2.49 2.35 -8.81
C ALA A 155 3.36 1.73 -9.91
N LEU A 156 2.76 1.28 -11.01
CA LEU A 156 3.44 0.55 -12.09
C LEU A 156 3.08 1.13 -13.45
N GLN A 157 4.03 1.07 -14.37
CA GLN A 157 3.77 1.18 -15.80
C GLN A 157 3.09 -0.09 -16.31
N LYS A 158 2.34 0.06 -17.41
CA LYS A 158 1.83 -1.10 -18.12
C LYS A 158 2.97 -1.72 -18.94
N THR A 159 3.01 -3.04 -18.99
CA THR A 159 4.05 -3.78 -19.74
C THR A 159 4.13 -3.29 -21.19
N GLY A 160 5.34 -2.91 -21.63
CA GLY A 160 5.60 -2.39 -22.98
C GLY A 160 5.27 -0.91 -23.17
N GLU A 161 4.82 -0.21 -22.13
CA GLU A 161 4.50 1.23 -22.14
C GLU A 161 5.43 2.01 -21.20
N ASN A 162 6.61 1.48 -20.90
CA ASN A 162 7.59 2.12 -20.02
C ASN A 162 8.06 3.45 -20.63
N LYS A 163 8.11 4.49 -19.80
CA LYS A 163 8.46 5.85 -20.21
C LYS A 163 9.66 6.34 -19.42
N GLU A 164 10.44 7.23 -20.03
CA GLU A 164 11.43 8.01 -19.30
C GLU A 164 10.71 8.91 -18.30
N LEU A 165 11.22 8.94 -17.08
CA LEU A 165 10.75 9.82 -16.02
C LEU A 165 11.69 11.02 -15.92
N TYR A 166 11.16 12.19 -15.57
CA TYR A 166 11.99 13.35 -15.18
C TYR A 166 11.62 13.79 -13.78
N GLU A 167 10.39 14.30 -13.64
CA GLU A 167 9.76 14.65 -12.37
C GLU A 167 8.25 14.46 -12.56
N GLU A 168 7.65 13.62 -11.73
CA GLU A 168 6.23 13.30 -11.84
C GLU A 168 5.58 13.17 -10.47
N ILE A 169 4.32 13.58 -10.38
CA ILE A 169 3.49 13.33 -9.20
C ILE A 169 3.04 11.87 -9.27
N VAL A 170 3.33 11.10 -8.21
CA VAL A 170 2.84 9.73 -8.08
C VAL A 170 1.41 9.74 -7.54
N VAL A 171 1.21 10.46 -6.44
CA VAL A 171 -0.11 10.71 -5.84
C VAL A 171 -0.13 12.10 -5.20
N SER A 172 -1.32 12.71 -5.13
CA SER A 172 -1.59 13.86 -4.30
C SER A 172 -2.50 13.44 -3.14
N LEU A 173 -2.13 13.86 -1.93
CA LEU A 173 -2.81 13.54 -0.68
C LEU A 173 -3.68 14.75 -0.27
N PRO A 174 -5.02 14.65 -0.32
CA PRO A 174 -5.88 15.62 0.35
C PRO A 174 -5.72 15.46 1.86
N ILE A 175 -5.42 16.54 2.56
CA ILE A 175 -5.18 16.53 4.00
C ILE A 175 -6.10 17.53 4.67
N THR A 176 -6.67 17.16 5.81
CA THR A 176 -7.44 18.05 6.69
C THR A 176 -6.79 18.14 8.06
N GLY A 177 -6.58 19.37 8.56
CA GLY A 177 -6.03 19.60 9.89
C GLY A 177 -7.03 19.28 11.00
N LEU A 178 -6.72 18.34 11.90
CA LEU A 178 -7.61 17.94 13.01
C LEU A 178 -7.30 18.71 14.31
N LYS A 179 -6.01 18.99 14.56
CA LYS A 179 -5.54 19.66 15.77
C LYS A 179 -4.46 20.66 15.43
N LYS A 180 -4.20 21.61 16.33
CA LYS A 180 -3.02 22.45 16.23
C LYS A 180 -1.78 21.63 16.54
N GLY A 181 -0.80 21.62 15.65
CA GLY A 181 0.45 20.89 15.85
C GLY A 181 1.39 21.01 14.66
N ARG A 182 2.57 20.41 14.79
CA ARG A 182 3.48 20.21 13.68
C ARG A 182 3.03 18.98 12.89
N VAL A 183 3.03 19.09 11.57
CA VAL A 183 2.73 17.98 10.67
C VAL A 183 4.03 17.56 10.03
N ASP A 184 4.46 16.34 10.31
CA ASP A 184 5.64 15.74 9.71
C ASP A 184 5.22 14.52 8.92
N PHE A 185 5.79 14.39 7.72
CA PHE A 185 5.65 13.22 6.86
C PHE A 185 7.03 12.61 6.66
N THR A 186 7.13 11.29 6.80
CA THR A 186 8.41 10.59 6.67
C THR A 186 8.28 9.38 5.76
N PHE A 187 9.22 9.25 4.82
CA PHE A 187 9.35 8.02 4.04
C PHE A 187 9.97 6.95 4.92
N ASP A 188 9.38 5.76 4.90
CA ASP A 188 9.98 4.60 5.56
C ASP A 188 11.20 4.13 4.76
N GLN A 189 12.27 3.75 5.47
CA GLN A 189 13.43 3.12 4.85
C GLN A 189 13.18 1.62 4.81
N THR A 190 12.45 1.17 3.80
CA THR A 190 12.32 -0.25 3.46
C THR A 190 13.61 -0.81 2.89
#